data_AF-A0A6B2XSK1-F1
#
_entry.id   AF-A0A6B2XSK1-F1
#
_cell.length_a   1.000
_cell.length_b   1.000
_cell.length_c   1.000
_cell.angle_alpha   90.00
_cell.angle_beta   90.00
_cell.angle_gamma   90.00
#
_symmetry.space_group_name_H-M   'P 1'
#
loop_
_entity.id
_entity.type
_entity.pdbx_description
1 polymer ?
#
loop_
_entity_poly.entity_id
_entity_poly.type
_entity_poly.pdbx_seq_one_letter_code
_entity_poly.pdbx_strand_id
1 'polypeptide(L)'
;MEQTVQRTVITPPGRLNLPSVRELWNAREVAVRLALRDVIVRYRQTIFGITWVIAQPLVSAGIFTIVFGEIAGLSTGKIPTFLFTLAGMLAWNLFNGALGR
;
A
#
# COMPACT_ATOMS: atom_id res chain seq x y z
N MET A 1 25.05 -31.15 -34.28
CA MET A 1 24.63 -29.85 -33.71
C MET A 1 23.46 -30.13 -32.78
N GLU A 2 23.74 -30.49 -31.52
CA GLU A 2 22.72 -30.84 -30.54
C GLU A 2 22.10 -29.56 -29.98
N GLN A 3 20.81 -29.37 -30.23
CA GLN A 3 20.03 -28.32 -29.58
C GLN A 3 19.63 -28.81 -28.20
N THR A 4 20.18 -28.20 -27.16
CA THR A 4 19.77 -28.41 -25.76
C THR A 4 18.35 -27.89 -25.56
N VAL A 5 17.38 -28.79 -25.65
CA VAL A 5 15.97 -28.54 -25.34
C VAL A 5 15.86 -28.21 -23.85
N GLN A 6 15.57 -26.95 -23.52
CA GLN A 6 15.25 -26.58 -22.14
C GLN A 6 13.96 -27.27 -21.70
N ARG A 7 14.07 -28.21 -20.76
CA ARG A 7 12.93 -28.94 -20.20
C ARG A 7 12.36 -28.16 -19.02
N THR A 8 11.27 -27.42 -19.23
CA THR A 8 10.49 -26.82 -18.15
C THR A 8 9.64 -27.92 -17.50
N VAL A 9 10.05 -28.39 -16.32
CA VAL A 9 9.29 -29.38 -15.55
C VAL A 9 8.17 -28.64 -14.81
N ILE A 10 6.95 -28.75 -15.32
CA ILE A 10 5.75 -28.23 -14.66
C ILE A 10 5.29 -29.26 -13.64
N THR A 11 5.60 -29.04 -12.37
CA THR A 11 5.14 -29.87 -11.26
C THR A 11 3.61 -29.70 -11.09
N PRO A 12 2.84 -30.78 -10.91
CA PRO A 12 1.40 -30.67 -10.70
C PRO A 12 1.09 -29.84 -9.45
N PRO A 13 0.09 -28.94 -9.50
CA PRO A 13 -0.23 -28.07 -8.38
C PRO A 13 -0.71 -28.91 -7.18
N GLY A 14 -0.04 -28.75 -6.03
CA GLY A 14 -0.53 -29.29 -4.77
C GLY A 14 -1.83 -28.60 -4.32
N ARG A 15 -2.42 -29.06 -3.20
CA ARG A 15 -3.67 -28.48 -2.63
C ARG A 15 -3.60 -26.96 -2.39
N LEU A 16 -2.39 -26.42 -2.24
CA LEU A 16 -2.10 -25.00 -2.14
C LEU A 16 -1.18 -24.63 -3.31
N ASN A 17 -1.77 -24.16 -4.42
CA ASN A 17 -1.05 -23.78 -5.63
C ASN A 17 -0.36 -22.42 -5.47
N LEU A 18 0.55 -22.30 -4.51
CA LEU A 18 1.31 -21.08 -4.27
C LEU A 18 2.58 -21.09 -5.13
N PRO A 19 2.83 -20.03 -5.93
CA PRO A 19 4.07 -19.90 -6.67
C PRO A 19 5.25 -19.83 -5.68
N SER A 20 6.39 -20.38 -6.10
CA SER A 20 7.60 -20.27 -5.29
C SER A 20 8.04 -18.81 -5.18
N VAL A 21 8.69 -18.45 -4.06
CA VAL A 21 9.25 -17.10 -3.85
C VAL A 21 10.18 -16.69 -5.00
N ARG A 22 10.89 -17.66 -5.59
CA ARG A 22 11.77 -17.47 -6.74
C ARG A 22 11.00 -17.13 -8.03
N GLU A 23 9.88 -17.79 -8.29
CA GLU A 23 9.00 -17.47 -9.42
C GLU A 23 8.35 -16.10 -9.27
N LEU A 24 7.89 -15.76 -8.06
CA LEU A 24 7.39 -14.42 -7.72
C LEU A 24 8.45 -13.34 -8.00
N TRP A 25 9.70 -13.57 -7.60
CA TRP A 25 10.80 -12.64 -7.84
C TRP A 25 11.13 -12.48 -9.34
N ASN A 26 11.05 -13.57 -10.10
CA ASN A 26 11.21 -13.53 -11.56
C ASN A 26 10.07 -12.75 -12.24
N ALA A 27 8.85 -12.81 -11.69
CA ALA A 27 7.68 -12.09 -12.19
C ALA A 27 7.58 -10.62 -11.72
N ARG A 28 8.61 -10.06 -11.08
CA ARG A 28 8.59 -8.68 -10.55
C ARG A 28 8.24 -7.62 -11.60
N GLU A 29 8.62 -7.83 -12.86
CA GLU A 29 8.33 -6.89 -13.95
C GLU A 29 6.83 -6.75 -14.20
N VAL A 30 6.09 -7.86 -14.11
CA VAL A 30 4.63 -7.86 -14.25
C VAL A 30 4.00 -7.13 -13.07
N ALA A 31 4.44 -7.44 -11.84
CA ALA A 31 3.94 -6.79 -10.64
C ALA A 31 4.14 -5.26 -10.66
N VAL A 32 5.33 -4.80 -11.06
CA VAL A 32 5.63 -3.36 -11.18
C VAL A 32 4.77 -2.69 -12.25
N ARG A 33 4.58 -3.31 -13.42
CA ARG A 33 3.73 -2.74 -14.48
C ARG A 33 2.27 -2.62 -14.04
N LEU A 34 1.76 -3.62 -13.33
CA LEU A 34 0.41 -3.58 -12.78
C LEU A 34 0.27 -2.48 -11.72
N ALA A 35 1.24 -2.36 -10.81
CA ALA A 35 1.24 -1.31 -9.80
C ALA A 35 1.28 0.10 -10.43
N LEU A 36 2.15 0.32 -11.42
CA LEU A 36 2.22 1.57 -12.17
C LEU A 36 0.91 1.90 -12.86
N ARG A 37 0.27 0.90 -13.49
CA ARG A 37 -1.03 1.09 -14.13
C ARG A 37 -2.09 1.51 -13.12
N ASP A 38 -2.16 0.87 -11.95
CA ASP A 38 -3.14 1.22 -10.92
C ASP A 38 -2.98 2.68 -10.46
N VAL A 39 -1.73 3.10 -10.22
CA VAL A 39 -1.39 4.49 -9.89
C VAL A 39 -1.85 5.43 -11.00
N ILE A 40 -1.43 5.20 -12.25
CA ILE A 40 -1.76 6.08 -13.38
C ILE A 40 -3.28 6.20 -13.55
N VAL A 41 -4.01 5.08 -13.54
CA VAL A 41 -5.48 5.09 -13.70
C VAL A 41 -6.16 5.87 -12.59
N ARG A 42 -5.72 5.67 -11.34
CA ARG A 42 -6.28 6.34 -10.17
C ARG A 42 -6.11 7.86 -10.20
N TYR A 43 -4.96 8.34 -10.70
CA TYR A 43 -4.63 9.77 -10.69
C TYR A 43 -5.01 10.52 -11.97
N ARG A 44 -5.25 9.81 -13.09
CA ARG A 44 -5.51 10.42 -14.42
C ARG A 44 -6.79 11.26 -14.49
N GLN A 45 -7.75 11.08 -13.59
CA GLN A 45 -9.05 11.79 -13.61
C GLN A 45 -9.35 12.59 -12.33
N THR A 46 -8.35 12.85 -11.49
CA THR A 46 -8.54 13.63 -10.26
C THR A 46 -8.45 15.12 -10.55
N ILE A 47 -9.56 15.86 -10.42
CA ILE A 47 -9.65 17.32 -10.62
C ILE A 47 -8.61 18.07 -9.76
N PHE A 48 -8.35 17.59 -8.54
CA PHE A 48 -7.40 18.17 -7.59
C PHE A 48 -6.04 17.45 -7.55
N GLY A 49 -5.81 16.43 -8.39
CA GLY A 49 -4.55 15.69 -8.52
C GLY A 49 -3.96 15.17 -7.19
N ILE A 50 -2.64 15.30 -7.07
CA ILE A 50 -1.83 14.88 -5.91
C ILE A 50 -2.22 15.66 -4.64
N THR A 51 -2.60 16.93 -4.78
CA THR A 51 -2.98 17.80 -3.67
C THR A 51 -4.12 17.21 -2.86
N TRP A 52 -5.10 16.58 -3.52
CA TRP A 52 -6.23 15.94 -2.84
C TRP A 52 -5.81 14.78 -1.94
N VAL A 53 -4.87 13.95 -2.39
CA VAL A 53 -4.38 12.79 -1.65
C VAL A 53 -3.59 13.19 -0.41
N ILE A 54 -2.98 14.38 -0.41
CA ILE A 54 -2.29 14.93 0.76
C ILE A 54 -3.29 15.68 1.65
N ALA A 55 -4.24 16.43 1.06
CA ALA A 55 -5.22 17.21 1.79
C ALA A 55 -6.11 16.33 2.68
N GLN A 56 -6.59 15.19 2.16
CA GLN A 56 -7.46 14.29 2.91
C GLN A 56 -6.84 13.80 4.24
N PRO A 57 -5.64 13.19 4.28
CA PRO A 57 -5.02 12.74 5.53
C PRO A 57 -4.60 13.91 6.43
N LEU A 58 -4.21 15.07 5.89
CA LEU A 58 -3.89 16.24 6.72
C LEU A 58 -5.12 16.80 7.43
N VAL A 59 -6.23 16.98 6.71
CA VAL A 59 -7.49 17.44 7.29
C VAL A 59 -7.99 16.44 8.32
N SER A 60 -7.93 15.14 8.00
CA SER A 60 -8.36 14.09 8.91
C SER A 60 -7.49 14.06 10.17
N ALA A 61 -6.16 14.06 10.04
CA ALA A 61 -5.25 14.10 11.19
C ALA A 61 -5.43 15.37 12.02
N GLY A 62 -5.72 16.52 11.39
CA GLY A 62 -6.04 17.76 12.08
C GLY A 62 -7.30 17.62 12.94
N ILE A 63 -8.38 17.09 12.36
CA ILE A 63 -9.65 16.82 13.09
C ILE A 63 -9.39 15.86 14.26
N PHE A 64 -8.72 14.73 14.01
CA PHE A 64 -8.41 13.77 15.07
C PHE A 64 -7.51 14.39 16.16
N THR A 65 -6.56 15.25 15.81
CA THR A 65 -5.71 15.92 16.79
C THR A 65 -6.50 16.87 17.68
N ILE A 66 -7.46 17.61 17.12
CA ILE A 66 -8.33 18.48 17.92
C ILE A 66 -9.21 17.62 18.84
N VAL A 67 -9.82 16.55 18.32
CA VAL A 67 -10.70 15.68 19.10
C VAL A 67 -9.94 14.95 20.22
N PHE A 68 -8.78 14.36 19.92
CA PHE A 68 -8.05 13.54 20.88
C PHE A 68 -7.04 14.33 21.73
N GLY A 69 -6.47 15.39 21.18
CA GLY A 69 -5.56 16.28 21.89
C GLY A 69 -6.29 17.26 22.81
N GLU A 70 -7.20 18.08 22.25
CA GLU A 70 -7.87 19.15 23.00
C GLU A 70 -9.08 18.64 23.80
N ILE A 71 -9.92 17.78 23.21
CA ILE A 71 -11.17 17.35 23.86
C ILE A 71 -10.94 16.14 24.78
N ALA A 72 -10.13 15.16 24.37
CA ALA A 72 -9.85 13.97 25.18
C ALA A 72 -8.63 14.12 26.12
N GLY A 73 -7.85 15.21 26.01
CA GLY A 73 -6.70 15.50 26.87
C GLY A 73 -5.57 14.48 26.77
N LEU A 74 -5.45 13.74 25.65
CA LEU A 74 -4.40 12.74 25.49
C LEU A 74 -3.05 13.42 25.29
N SER A 75 -2.28 13.49 26.37
CA SER A 75 -0.89 13.91 26.35
C SER A 75 -0.02 12.83 25.71
N THR A 76 0.50 13.11 24.52
CA THR A 76 1.50 12.25 23.84
C THR A 76 2.92 12.47 24.40
N GLY A 77 3.04 13.07 25.58
CA GLY A 77 4.32 13.38 26.21
C GLY A 77 5.10 14.45 25.43
N LYS A 78 6.28 14.10 24.90
CA LYS A 78 7.19 15.02 24.19
C LYS A 78 6.92 15.15 22.69
N ILE A 79 6.04 14.33 22.12
CA ILE A 79 5.79 14.29 20.67
C ILE A 79 4.51 15.07 20.36
N PRO A 80 4.48 15.92 19.31
CA PRO A 80 3.25 16.56 18.86
C PRO A 80 2.16 15.52 18.54
N THR A 81 1.01 15.62 19.20
CA THR A 81 -0.13 14.69 19.04
C THR A 81 -0.55 14.56 17.57
N PHE A 82 -0.38 15.62 16.77
CA PHE A 82 -0.60 15.60 15.33
C PHE A 82 0.23 14.55 14.59
N LEU A 83 1.55 14.52 14.84
CA LEU A 83 2.45 13.59 14.15
C LEU A 83 2.19 12.15 14.57
N PHE A 84 1.92 11.93 15.86
CA PHE A 84 1.58 10.60 16.39
C PHE A 84 0.28 10.06 15.76
N THR A 85 -0.75 10.90 15.72
CA THR A 85 -2.06 10.56 15.16
C THR A 85 -1.97 10.32 13.65
N LEU A 86 -1.25 11.19 12.93
CA LEU A 86 -1.03 11.04 11.49
C LEU A 86 -0.31 9.72 11.18
N ALA A 87 0.75 9.38 11.90
CA ALA A 87 1.49 8.13 11.69
C ALA A 87 0.61 6.89 11.93
N GLY A 88 -0.15 6.87 13.03
CA GLY A 88 -1.08 5.77 13.33
C GLY A 88 -2.19 5.64 12.27
N MET A 89 -2.79 6.76 11.87
CA MET A 89 -3.80 6.77 10.81
C MET A 89 -3.24 6.30 9.46
N LEU A 90 -2.03 6.73 9.09
CA LEU A 90 -1.39 6.29 7.84
C LEU A 90 -1.15 4.78 7.85
N ALA A 91 -0.61 4.23 8.93
CA ALA A 91 -0.38 2.80 9.07
C ALA A 91 -1.70 2.01 8.98
N TRP A 92 -2.74 2.47 9.68
CA TRP A 92 -4.05 1.84 9.67
C TRP A 92 -4.75 1.92 8.31
N ASN A 93 -4.69 3.07 7.65
CA ASN A 93 -5.28 3.27 6.32
C ASN A 93 -4.56 2.43 5.26
N LEU A 94 -3.23 2.30 5.35
CA LEU A 94 -2.47 1.41 4.48
C LEU A 94 -2.91 -0.04 4.66
N PHE A 95 -3.03 -0.50 5.91
CA PHE A 95 -3.49 -1.84 6.23
C PHE A 95 -4.89 -2.13 5.68
N ASN A 96 -5.87 -1.26 5.98
CA ASN A 96 -7.23 -1.40 5.46
C ASN A 96 -7.28 -1.33 3.94
N GLY A 97 -6.48 -0.45 3.33
CA GLY A 97 -6.43 -0.30 1.89
C GLY A 97 -5.83 -1.51 1.16
N ALA A 98 -4.96 -2.27 1.83
CA ALA A 98 -4.36 -3.49 1.30
C ALA A 98 -5.25 -4.72 1.51
N LEU A 99 -6.04 -4.76 2.59
CA LEU A 99 -6.92 -5.89 2.92
C LEU A 99 -8.30 -5.78 2.24
N GLY A 100 -8.82 -4.57 2.10
CA GLY A 100 -10.16 -4.30 1.57
C GLY A 100 -10.23 -4.15 0.05
N ARG A 101 -9.16 -4.46 -0.68
CA ARG A 101 -9.11 -4.40 -2.15
C ARG A 101 -8.90 -5.77 -2.77
#